data_AF-A0A2J8X805-F1
#
_entry.id   AF-A0A2J8X805-F1
#
_cell.length_a   1.000
_cell.length_b   1.000
_cell.length_c   1.000
_cell.angle_alpha   90.00
_cell.angle_beta   90.00
_cell.angle_gamma   90.00
#
_symmetry.space_group_name_H-M   'P 1'
#
loop_
_entity.id
_entity.type
_entity.pdbx_description
1 polymer ?
#
loop_
_entity_poly.entity_id
_entity_poly.type
_entity_poly.pdbx_seq_one_letter_code
_entity_poly.pdbx_strand_id
1 'polypeptide(L)'
;EGLRTLCVAYKRLIQEEYEGICKLLQAAKVALQDREKKLAEAYEQIEKDLTLLGATAVEDRLQEKAADTIEALQKAGIKVWVLTGDKMETAAATCYACKLFRRNTQLLELTTKRIEEQSLHDILFELSKTVLRHSGSLTRDNFSGLSADMQDYGLIIDGAALSLIMKPREDGSSGNYRELFLEICRSCSAVLCCRMAPLQKAQIVKLIKFSKEHPITLAIGDGANDVSMILEAHVGIGVIGKEGRQAARNSDYAIPKFKHLKKMLLVHGHFYYIRISELVQYFFYKNVCFIFPQFLYQFFCGFSQQTLYDTAYLTLYNISFTSLPILLYSLMEQHVGIDVLKRDPTLYRDVAKNALLRWRVFIYWTLLGLFDALVFFFGAYFVFENTTVTSNGQIFGNWTFGTLVFTVMVFTVTLKLALDTHYWTWINHFVIWGSLLFYVIFSLLWGGVIWPFLNYQRMYYVFIQMLSSGPAWLAIVLLVTISLLPDVLKKVLCRQLWPTATERVQNGCAQPRDRDSEFTPLASLQSPGYQSTCPSATWYSSCSQQVTLAAWKEKVSTEPPPTLSGSRHRCSSIPSHSCPGSHVGMLV
;
A
#
# COMPACT_ATOMS: atom_id res chain seq x y z
N GLU A 1 -19.92 -12.66 15.37
CA GLU A 1 -18.54 -12.61 15.89
C GLU A 1 -17.57 -13.51 15.12
N GLY A 2 -17.96 -14.10 13.97
CA GLY A 2 -17.04 -14.94 13.17
C GLY A 2 -16.69 -16.29 13.82
N LEU A 3 -17.45 -16.71 14.83
CA LEU A 3 -17.24 -17.98 15.54
C LEU A 3 -17.77 -19.16 14.74
N ARG A 4 -17.09 -20.31 14.82
CA ARG A 4 -17.57 -21.58 14.27
C ARG A 4 -18.47 -22.26 15.30
N THR A 5 -19.75 -22.39 15.00
CA THR A 5 -20.73 -22.97 15.92
C THR A 5 -20.95 -24.45 15.62
N LEU A 6 -20.83 -25.30 16.64
CA LEU A 6 -21.17 -26.72 16.58
C LEU A 6 -22.31 -27.00 17.55
N CYS A 7 -23.35 -27.68 17.10
CA CYS A 7 -24.45 -28.11 17.96
C CYS A 7 -24.21 -29.56 18.39
N VAL A 8 -24.44 -29.87 19.67
CA VAL A 8 -24.33 -31.21 20.23
C VAL A 8 -25.71 -31.68 20.63
N ALA A 9 -26.15 -32.79 20.06
CA ALA A 9 -27.42 -33.42 20.38
C ALA A 9 -27.21 -34.92 20.65
N TYR A 10 -28.11 -35.52 21.41
CA TYR A 10 -28.07 -36.95 21.71
C TYR A 10 -29.45 -37.58 21.53
N LYS A 11 -29.49 -38.89 21.33
CA LYS A 11 -30.70 -39.70 21.36
C LYS A 11 -30.45 -40.92 22.21
N ARG A 12 -31.38 -41.21 23.11
CA ARG A 12 -31.36 -42.43 23.90
C ARG A 12 -32.08 -43.51 23.09
N LEU A 13 -31.38 -44.59 22.79
CA LEU A 13 -31.93 -45.74 22.07
C LEU A 13 -32.32 -46.84 23.07
N ILE A 14 -33.43 -47.52 22.79
CA ILE A 14 -33.83 -48.73 23.50
C ILE A 14 -33.10 -49.93 22.87
N GLN A 15 -32.86 -51.00 23.64
CA GLN A 15 -32.09 -52.16 23.19
C GLN A 15 -32.61 -52.77 21.88
N GLU A 16 -33.93 -52.89 21.72
CA GLU A 16 -34.57 -53.42 20.51
C GLU A 16 -34.32 -52.54 19.27
N GLU A 17 -34.41 -51.22 19.44
CA GLU A 17 -34.12 -50.25 18.37
C GLU A 17 -32.64 -50.28 17.98
N TYR A 18 -31.74 -50.38 18.97
CA TYR A 18 -30.31 -50.48 18.74
C TYR A 18 -29.96 -51.75 17.95
N GLU A 19 -30.54 -52.89 18.29
CA GLU A 19 -30.32 -54.15 17.56
C GLU A 19 -30.86 -54.08 16.12
N GLY A 20 -32.02 -53.45 15.93
CA GLY A 20 -32.58 -53.17 14.60
C GLY A 20 -31.67 -52.28 13.75
N ILE A 21 -31.18 -51.19 14.33
CA ILE A 21 -30.22 -50.27 13.71
C ILE A 21 -28.92 -51.00 13.37
N CYS A 22 -28.37 -51.80 14.28
CA CYS A 22 -27.15 -52.57 14.05
C CYS A 22 -27.29 -53.53 12.86
N LYS A 23 -28.41 -54.24 12.74
CA LYS A 23 -28.69 -55.12 11.58
C LYS A 23 -28.75 -54.34 10.28
N LEU A 24 -29.42 -53.19 10.29
CA LEU A 24 -29.56 -52.30 9.13
C LEU A 24 -28.20 -51.73 8.69
N LEU A 25 -27.39 -51.26 9.63
CA LEU A 25 -26.02 -50.76 9.39
C LEU A 25 -25.09 -51.88 8.91
N GLN A 26 -25.19 -53.08 9.48
CA GLN A 26 -24.40 -54.24 9.05
C GLN A 26 -24.75 -54.64 7.61
N ALA A 27 -26.04 -54.68 7.28
CA ALA A 27 -26.51 -54.97 5.92
C ALA A 27 -26.02 -53.90 4.92
N ALA A 28 -26.07 -52.62 5.29
CA ALA A 28 -25.55 -51.53 4.47
C ALA A 28 -24.01 -51.60 4.30
N LYS A 29 -23.25 -51.97 5.34
CA LYS A 29 -21.77 -52.11 5.29
C LYS A 29 -21.31 -53.25 4.39
N VAL A 30 -22.03 -54.36 4.42
CA VAL A 30 -21.70 -55.58 3.66
C VAL A 30 -22.22 -55.53 2.21
N ALA A 31 -23.03 -54.51 1.87
CA ALA A 31 -23.54 -54.33 0.53
C ALA A 31 -22.41 -54.13 -0.51
N LEU A 32 -22.41 -54.95 -1.56
CA LEU A 32 -21.46 -54.88 -2.67
C LEU A 32 -21.82 -53.79 -3.69
N GLN A 33 -23.09 -53.40 -3.76
CA GLN A 33 -23.62 -52.37 -4.66
C GLN A 33 -24.27 -51.23 -3.86
N ASP A 34 -24.01 -49.99 -4.29
CA ASP A 34 -24.53 -48.74 -3.72
C ASP A 34 -24.30 -48.60 -2.21
N ARG A 35 -23.15 -49.08 -1.73
CA ARG A 35 -22.79 -49.11 -0.30
C ARG A 35 -22.88 -47.73 0.34
N GLU A 36 -22.34 -46.70 -0.32
CA GLU A 36 -22.34 -45.33 0.22
C GLU A 36 -23.75 -44.77 0.36
N LYS A 37 -24.63 -45.02 -0.63
CA LYS A 37 -26.02 -44.57 -0.59
C LYS A 37 -26.81 -45.28 0.50
N LYS A 38 -26.70 -46.60 0.62
CA LYS A 38 -27.36 -47.39 1.67
C LYS A 38 -26.87 -47.00 3.07
N LEU A 39 -25.59 -46.67 3.23
CA LEU A 39 -25.05 -46.15 4.49
C LEU A 39 -25.61 -44.77 4.82
N ALA A 40 -25.68 -43.87 3.83
CA ALA A 40 -26.27 -42.54 4.03
C ALA A 40 -27.75 -42.62 4.46
N GLU A 41 -28.55 -43.44 3.77
CA GLU A 41 -29.96 -43.69 4.11
C GLU A 41 -30.11 -44.28 5.52
N ALA A 42 -29.22 -45.21 5.91
CA ALA A 42 -29.18 -45.78 7.25
C ALA A 42 -28.88 -44.71 8.31
N TYR A 43 -27.85 -43.87 8.10
CA TYR A 43 -27.51 -42.80 9.04
C TYR A 43 -28.64 -41.77 9.16
N GLU A 44 -29.29 -41.41 8.06
CA GLU A 44 -30.39 -40.45 8.05
C GLU A 44 -31.64 -40.97 8.78
N GLN A 45 -31.87 -42.28 8.81
CA GLN A 45 -32.92 -42.88 9.66
C GLN A 45 -32.55 -42.86 11.15
N ILE A 46 -31.27 -43.05 11.48
CA ILE A 46 -30.78 -43.06 12.86
C ILE A 46 -30.78 -41.65 13.46
N GLU A 47 -30.39 -40.64 12.67
CA GLU A 47 -30.17 -39.24 13.08
C GLU A 47 -31.46 -38.39 13.13
N LYS A 48 -32.62 -39.02 13.41
CA LYS A 48 -33.91 -38.34 13.62
C LYS A 48 -34.28 -38.27 15.10
N ASP A 49 -35.02 -37.23 15.50
CA ASP A 49 -35.55 -37.01 16.86
C ASP A 49 -34.47 -36.92 17.95
N LEU A 50 -33.37 -36.21 17.64
CA LEU A 50 -32.30 -35.93 18.58
C LEU A 50 -32.72 -34.84 19.59
N THR A 51 -32.30 -34.98 20.85
CA THR A 51 -32.45 -33.95 21.89
C THR A 51 -31.20 -33.06 21.92
N LEU A 52 -31.36 -31.75 21.68
CA LEU A 52 -30.27 -30.79 21.72
C LEU A 52 -29.74 -30.61 23.16
N LEU A 53 -28.46 -30.86 23.39
CA LEU A 53 -27.79 -30.62 24.68
C LEU A 53 -27.27 -29.18 24.79
N GLY A 54 -26.79 -28.63 23.67
CA GLY A 54 -26.26 -27.28 23.62
C GLY A 54 -25.45 -27.02 22.36
N ALA A 55 -24.77 -25.87 22.34
CA ALA A 55 -23.88 -25.47 21.26
C ALA A 55 -22.52 -25.05 21.81
N THR A 56 -21.46 -25.33 21.07
CA THR A 56 -20.12 -24.81 21.30
C THR A 56 -19.77 -23.82 20.20
N ALA A 57 -18.96 -22.82 20.54
CA ALA A 57 -18.48 -21.82 19.59
C ALA A 57 -16.95 -21.77 19.66
N VAL A 58 -16.30 -22.06 18.54
CA VAL A 58 -14.83 -22.08 18.42
C VAL A 58 -14.38 -20.86 17.63
N GLU A 59 -13.51 -20.06 18.22
CA GLU A 59 -12.88 -18.92 17.55
C GLU A 59 -11.56 -19.35 16.91
N ASP A 60 -11.42 -19.09 15.61
CA ASP A 60 -10.12 -19.15 14.95
C ASP A 60 -9.40 -17.82 15.15
N ARG A 61 -8.36 -17.82 16.00
CA ARG A 61 -7.71 -16.58 16.41
C ARG A 61 -6.91 -15.97 15.27
N LEU A 62 -7.32 -14.78 14.86
CA LEU A 62 -6.57 -13.95 13.94
C LEU A 62 -5.22 -13.52 14.52
N GLN A 63 -4.27 -13.22 13.64
CA GLN A 63 -3.05 -12.55 14.06
C GLN A 63 -3.36 -11.19 14.71
N GLU A 64 -2.51 -10.80 15.66
CA GLU A 64 -2.59 -9.53 16.37
C GLU A 64 -2.75 -8.34 15.39
N LYS A 65 -3.78 -7.52 15.57
CA LYS A 65 -4.09 -6.34 14.74
C LYS A 65 -4.33 -6.63 13.25
N ALA A 66 -4.76 -7.84 12.90
CA ALA A 66 -5.14 -8.17 11.52
C ALA A 66 -6.32 -7.31 11.05
N ALA A 67 -7.42 -7.27 11.81
CA ALA A 67 -8.60 -6.46 11.49
C ALA A 67 -8.27 -4.97 11.32
N ASP A 68 -7.50 -4.39 12.25
CA ASP A 68 -7.05 -2.98 12.18
C ASP A 68 -6.22 -2.68 10.92
N THR A 69 -5.47 -3.69 10.46
CA THR A 69 -4.64 -3.56 9.26
C THR A 69 -5.50 -3.58 8.00
N ILE A 70 -6.45 -4.50 7.89
CA ILE A 70 -7.39 -4.56 6.75
C ILE A 70 -8.24 -3.30 6.68
N GLU A 71 -8.78 -2.86 7.81
CA GLU A 71 -9.58 -1.65 7.88
C GLU A 71 -8.77 -0.42 7.43
N ALA A 72 -7.49 -0.34 7.81
CA ALA A 72 -6.62 0.74 7.36
C ALA A 72 -6.34 0.68 5.84
N LEU A 73 -6.13 -0.51 5.27
CA LEU A 73 -5.93 -0.69 3.83
C LEU A 73 -7.19 -0.31 3.03
N GLN A 74 -8.38 -0.73 3.49
CA GLN A 74 -9.64 -0.33 2.87
C GLN A 74 -9.86 1.19 2.94
N LYS A 75 -9.56 1.84 4.08
CA LYS A 75 -9.63 3.31 4.21
C LYS A 75 -8.65 4.03 3.28
N ALA A 76 -7.47 3.45 3.06
CA ALA A 76 -6.48 3.91 2.09
C ALA A 76 -6.93 3.75 0.62
N GLY A 77 -8.10 3.15 0.36
CA GLY A 77 -8.62 2.93 -0.99
C GLY A 77 -8.02 1.71 -1.70
N ILE A 78 -7.39 0.81 -0.96
CA ILE A 78 -6.81 -0.43 -1.48
C ILE A 78 -7.89 -1.52 -1.43
N LYS A 79 -8.09 -2.24 -2.54
CA LYS A 79 -9.10 -3.30 -2.65
C LYS A 79 -8.51 -4.63 -2.21
N VAL A 80 -8.99 -5.15 -1.09
CA VAL A 80 -8.46 -6.39 -0.50
C VAL A 80 -9.25 -7.60 -0.96
N TRP A 81 -8.54 -8.61 -1.44
CA TRP A 81 -9.08 -9.88 -1.94
C TRP A 81 -8.49 -11.04 -1.13
N VAL A 82 -9.32 -11.98 -0.68
CA VAL A 82 -8.84 -13.14 0.10
C VAL A 82 -8.86 -14.38 -0.79
N LEU A 83 -7.70 -15.02 -0.99
CA LEU A 83 -7.56 -16.20 -1.85
C LEU A 83 -7.12 -17.40 -1.00
N THR A 84 -8.08 -18.21 -0.55
CA THR A 84 -7.82 -19.32 0.38
C THR A 84 -8.13 -20.70 -0.20
N GLY A 85 -7.42 -21.70 0.30
CA GLY A 85 -7.73 -23.12 0.07
C GLY A 85 -8.83 -23.66 0.99
N ASP A 86 -9.27 -22.87 1.98
CA ASP A 86 -10.26 -23.30 2.97
C ASP A 86 -11.68 -23.39 2.41
N LYS A 87 -12.55 -24.04 3.18
CA LYS A 87 -13.99 -24.10 2.92
C LYS A 87 -14.62 -22.70 3.03
N MET A 88 -15.71 -22.49 2.29
CA MET A 88 -16.39 -21.20 2.17
C MET A 88 -16.85 -20.66 3.52
N GLU A 89 -17.45 -21.51 4.36
CA GLU A 89 -18.04 -21.11 5.64
C GLU A 89 -16.95 -20.58 6.59
N THR A 90 -15.82 -21.30 6.65
CA THR A 90 -14.64 -20.89 7.42
C THR A 90 -14.07 -19.57 6.92
N ALA A 91 -13.88 -19.46 5.61
CA ALA A 91 -13.26 -18.28 5.02
C ALA A 91 -14.14 -17.03 5.17
N ALA A 92 -15.47 -17.18 5.03
CA ALA A 92 -16.43 -16.12 5.28
C ALA A 92 -16.39 -15.66 6.74
N ALA A 93 -16.37 -16.60 7.70
CA ALA A 93 -16.26 -16.29 9.12
C ALA A 93 -14.98 -15.47 9.44
N THR A 94 -13.84 -15.86 8.87
CA THR A 94 -12.57 -15.11 8.97
C THR A 94 -12.67 -13.71 8.37
N CYS A 95 -13.34 -13.56 7.21
CA CYS A 95 -13.54 -12.24 6.58
C CYS A 95 -14.41 -11.31 7.45
N TYR A 96 -15.43 -11.84 8.11
CA TYR A 96 -16.22 -11.08 9.09
C TYR A 96 -15.40 -10.70 10.34
N ALA A 97 -14.57 -11.62 10.86
CA ALA A 97 -13.69 -11.34 12.00
C ALA A 97 -12.64 -10.26 11.67
N CYS A 98 -12.12 -10.27 10.43
CA CYS A 98 -11.20 -9.25 9.91
C CYS A 98 -11.87 -7.91 9.57
N LYS A 99 -13.20 -7.79 9.72
CA LYS A 99 -14.01 -6.64 9.25
C LYS A 99 -13.87 -6.34 7.75
N LEU A 100 -13.48 -7.34 6.96
CA LEU A 100 -13.44 -7.22 5.51
C LEU A 100 -14.87 -7.14 4.95
N PHE A 101 -15.74 -8.03 5.44
CA PHE A 101 -17.19 -7.96 5.25
C PHE A 101 -17.82 -7.32 6.49
N ARG A 102 -18.67 -6.33 6.27
CA ARG A 102 -19.46 -5.68 7.33
C ARG A 102 -20.84 -6.33 7.40
N ARG A 103 -21.56 -6.10 8.49
CA ARG A 103 -22.93 -6.65 8.66
C ARG A 103 -23.93 -6.12 7.64
N ASN A 104 -23.67 -4.95 7.07
CA ASN A 104 -24.47 -4.33 6.01
C ASN A 104 -23.95 -4.64 4.60
N THR A 105 -22.88 -5.45 4.46
CA THR A 105 -22.36 -5.84 3.15
C THR A 105 -23.27 -6.93 2.56
N GLN A 106 -23.83 -6.67 1.38
CA GLN A 106 -24.60 -7.66 0.63
C GLN A 106 -23.65 -8.63 -0.08
N LEU A 107 -23.75 -9.92 0.25
CA LEU A 107 -22.91 -10.95 -0.34
C LEU A 107 -23.52 -11.51 -1.63
N LEU A 108 -22.72 -11.49 -2.68
CA LEU A 108 -22.98 -12.11 -3.97
C LEU A 108 -22.23 -13.45 -4.00
N GLU A 109 -22.92 -14.54 -4.28
CA GLU A 109 -22.34 -15.88 -4.25
C GLU A 109 -22.30 -16.49 -5.64
N LEU A 110 -21.11 -16.86 -6.09
CA LEU A 110 -20.87 -17.58 -7.34
C LEU A 110 -20.23 -18.94 -7.02
N THR A 111 -21.08 -19.89 -6.66
CA THR A 111 -20.67 -21.24 -6.25
C THR A 111 -21.18 -22.30 -7.22
N THR A 112 -20.49 -23.44 -7.27
CA THR A 112 -20.85 -24.58 -8.14
C THR A 112 -22.28 -25.05 -7.91
N LYS A 113 -22.76 -25.05 -6.66
CA LYS A 113 -24.15 -25.41 -6.33
C LYS A 113 -25.16 -24.51 -7.05
N ARG A 114 -24.94 -23.20 -7.06
CA ARG A 114 -25.81 -22.27 -7.79
C ARG A 114 -25.72 -22.45 -9.30
N ILE A 115 -24.54 -22.82 -9.81
CA ILE A 115 -24.31 -23.08 -11.25
C ILE A 115 -24.98 -24.40 -11.70
N GLU A 116 -25.18 -25.36 -10.79
CA GLU A 116 -25.94 -26.57 -11.09
C GLU A 116 -27.45 -26.26 -11.19
N GLU A 117 -27.94 -25.29 -10.43
CA GLU A 117 -29.35 -24.85 -10.42
C GLU A 117 -29.70 -23.90 -11.58
N GLN A 118 -28.74 -23.08 -12.03
CA GLN A 118 -28.93 -22.07 -13.07
C GLN A 118 -27.73 -22.00 -14.03
N SER A 119 -27.98 -21.68 -15.30
CA SER A 119 -26.90 -21.44 -16.27
C SER A 119 -25.94 -20.36 -15.78
N LEU A 120 -24.63 -20.64 -15.87
CA LEU A 120 -23.56 -19.70 -15.50
C LEU A 120 -23.70 -18.34 -16.19
N HIS A 121 -24.25 -18.29 -17.42
CA HIS A 121 -24.53 -17.04 -18.14
C HIS A 121 -25.50 -16.14 -17.38
N ASP A 122 -26.60 -16.73 -16.93
CA ASP A 122 -27.73 -16.00 -16.36
C ASP A 122 -27.36 -15.45 -14.99
N ILE A 123 -26.64 -16.25 -14.18
CA ILE A 123 -26.12 -15.82 -12.88
C ILE A 123 -25.16 -14.63 -13.04
N LEU A 124 -24.17 -14.74 -13.93
CA LEU A 124 -23.21 -13.67 -14.17
C LEU A 124 -23.88 -12.38 -14.67
N PHE A 125 -24.88 -12.52 -15.54
CA PHE A 125 -25.64 -11.37 -16.05
C PHE A 125 -26.57 -10.76 -15.00
N GLU A 126 -27.19 -11.57 -14.14
CA GLU A 126 -28.00 -11.09 -13.03
C GLU A 126 -27.15 -10.36 -11.99
N LEU A 127 -26.00 -10.93 -11.63
CA LEU A 127 -25.04 -10.32 -10.72
C LEU A 127 -24.51 -9.00 -11.28
N SER A 128 -24.07 -8.98 -12.54
CA SER A 128 -23.59 -7.73 -13.15
C SER A 128 -24.68 -6.66 -13.19
N LYS A 129 -25.92 -7.02 -13.54
CA LYS A 129 -27.05 -6.09 -13.55
C LYS A 129 -27.39 -5.56 -12.16
N THR A 130 -27.32 -6.40 -11.12
CA THR A 130 -27.57 -6.01 -9.73
C THR A 130 -26.55 -4.97 -9.28
N VAL A 131 -25.29 -5.22 -9.58
CA VAL A 131 -24.17 -4.35 -9.21
C VAL A 131 -24.13 -3.06 -10.05
N LEU A 132 -24.41 -3.14 -11.36
CA LEU A 132 -24.40 -2.00 -12.27
C LEU A 132 -25.60 -1.07 -12.09
N ARG A 133 -26.79 -1.59 -11.74
CA ARG A 133 -27.97 -0.75 -11.46
C ARG A 133 -27.73 0.22 -10.30
N HIS A 134 -26.96 -0.19 -9.29
CA HIS A 134 -26.57 0.68 -8.19
C HIS A 134 -25.39 1.60 -8.55
N SER A 135 -24.42 1.11 -9.32
CA SER A 135 -23.27 1.92 -9.76
C SER A 135 -23.67 3.04 -10.76
N GLY A 136 -24.64 2.79 -11.65
CA GLY A 136 -25.12 3.74 -12.66
C GLY A 136 -25.99 4.88 -12.14
N SER A 137 -26.54 4.77 -10.93
CA SER A 137 -27.28 5.88 -10.28
C SER A 137 -26.35 7.01 -9.80
N LEU A 138 -25.04 6.79 -9.78
CA LEU A 138 -24.03 7.76 -9.29
C LEU A 138 -23.70 8.89 -10.29
N THR A 139 -24.12 8.81 -11.56
CA THR A 139 -23.74 9.82 -12.57
C THR A 139 -24.79 10.88 -12.88
N ARG A 140 -26.02 10.80 -12.32
CA ARG A 140 -27.09 11.78 -12.62
C ARG A 140 -27.42 12.78 -11.51
N ASP A 141 -27.17 12.48 -10.23
CA ASP A 141 -27.65 13.33 -9.13
C ASP A 141 -26.51 13.80 -8.20
N ASN A 142 -25.66 14.72 -8.68
CA ASN A 142 -24.66 15.41 -7.83
C ASN A 142 -25.09 16.84 -7.48
N PHE A 143 -26.31 17.00 -6.94
CA PHE A 143 -26.65 18.14 -6.09
C PHE A 143 -27.79 17.78 -5.12
N SER A 144 -27.51 16.94 -4.13
CA SER A 144 -28.17 17.04 -2.81
C SER A 144 -27.44 16.17 -1.80
N GLY A 145 -26.89 16.82 -0.78
CA GLY A 145 -26.33 16.15 0.38
C GLY A 145 -27.44 15.50 1.20
N LEU A 146 -27.51 14.18 1.15
CA LEU A 146 -27.89 13.35 2.29
C LEU A 146 -27.34 11.95 2.04
N SER A 147 -26.71 11.38 3.05
CA SER A 147 -26.18 10.02 3.10
C SER A 147 -27.24 8.98 2.75
N ALA A 148 -27.45 8.70 1.46
CA ALA A 148 -28.12 7.50 1.01
C ALA A 148 -27.15 6.34 1.22
N ASP A 149 -27.56 5.38 2.05
CA ASP A 149 -26.83 4.20 2.47
C ASP A 149 -26.19 3.49 1.25
N MET A 150 -24.89 3.71 1.08
CA MET A 150 -24.12 3.18 -0.04
C MET A 150 -23.97 1.67 0.21
N GLN A 151 -24.86 0.87 -0.39
CA GLN A 151 -24.84 -0.58 -0.20
C GLN A 151 -23.50 -1.14 -0.66
N ASP A 152 -22.84 -1.80 0.28
CA ASP A 152 -21.53 -2.39 0.10
C ASP A 152 -21.69 -3.82 -0.41
N TYR A 153 -21.06 -4.19 -1.52
CA TYR A 153 -21.16 -5.53 -2.10
C TYR A 153 -19.88 -6.32 -1.88
N GLY A 154 -20.01 -7.57 -1.42
CA GLY A 154 -18.92 -8.54 -1.35
C GLY A 154 -19.18 -9.71 -2.30
N LEU A 155 -18.14 -10.22 -2.96
CA LEU A 155 -18.26 -11.40 -3.84
C LEU A 155 -17.60 -12.62 -3.20
N ILE A 156 -18.28 -13.76 -3.21
CA ILE A 156 -17.73 -15.06 -2.82
C ILE A 156 -17.75 -15.99 -4.04
N ILE A 157 -16.60 -16.58 -4.37
CA ILE A 157 -16.46 -17.50 -5.49
C ILE A 157 -15.69 -18.76 -5.09
N ASP A 158 -16.11 -19.93 -5.58
CA ASP A 158 -15.36 -21.18 -5.39
C ASP A 158 -14.38 -21.45 -6.56
N GLY A 159 -13.32 -22.22 -6.28
CA GLY A 159 -12.30 -22.55 -7.29
C GLY A 159 -12.85 -23.30 -8.50
N ALA A 160 -13.95 -24.03 -8.35
CA ALA A 160 -14.61 -24.76 -9.42
C ALA A 160 -15.39 -23.81 -10.36
N ALA A 161 -16.22 -22.90 -9.85
CA ALA A 161 -16.87 -21.85 -10.64
C ALA A 161 -15.84 -20.97 -11.34
N LEU A 162 -14.78 -20.58 -10.63
CA LEU A 162 -13.69 -19.80 -11.22
C LEU A 162 -13.07 -20.52 -12.42
N SER A 163 -12.85 -21.83 -12.33
CA SER A 163 -12.30 -22.60 -13.45
C SER A 163 -13.21 -22.57 -14.67
N LEU A 164 -14.53 -22.58 -14.48
CA LEU A 164 -15.50 -22.46 -15.57
C LEU A 164 -15.44 -21.09 -16.23
N ILE A 165 -15.25 -20.01 -15.45
CA ILE A 165 -15.10 -18.64 -15.96
C ILE A 165 -13.76 -18.45 -16.70
N MET A 166 -12.70 -19.12 -16.23
CA MET A 166 -11.36 -19.00 -16.80
C MET A 166 -11.15 -19.86 -18.07
N LYS A 167 -11.96 -20.90 -18.29
CA LYS A 167 -11.86 -21.76 -19.48
C LYS A 167 -12.09 -20.95 -20.77
N PRO A 168 -11.17 -21.01 -21.74
CA PRO A 168 -11.40 -20.47 -23.08
C PRO A 168 -12.58 -21.21 -23.72
N ARG A 169 -13.53 -20.48 -24.31
CA ARG A 169 -14.57 -21.11 -25.15
C ARG A 169 -13.99 -21.39 -26.53
N GLU A 170 -14.32 -22.58 -27.06
CA GLU A 170 -14.02 -23.00 -28.43
C GLU A 170 -14.90 -22.27 -29.46
N ASP A 171 -16.05 -21.74 -29.04
CA ASP A 171 -16.88 -20.83 -29.83
C ASP A 171 -16.29 -19.42 -29.73
N GLY A 172 -15.83 -18.82 -30.85
CA GLY A 172 -15.11 -17.54 -30.95
C GLY A 172 -15.77 -16.26 -30.40
N SER A 173 -16.68 -16.33 -29.43
CA SER A 173 -17.22 -15.20 -28.63
C SER A 173 -16.37 -14.88 -27.40
N SER A 174 -15.05 -14.84 -27.60
CA SER A 174 -13.97 -14.87 -26.60
C SER A 174 -13.84 -13.68 -25.63
N GLY A 175 -14.91 -12.93 -25.33
CA GLY A 175 -14.83 -11.69 -24.54
C GLY A 175 -15.65 -11.59 -23.25
N ASN A 176 -16.78 -12.29 -23.11
CA ASN A 176 -17.82 -11.77 -22.22
C ASN A 176 -17.66 -12.13 -20.73
N TYR A 177 -17.39 -13.39 -20.35
CA TYR A 177 -17.43 -13.78 -18.93
C TYR A 177 -16.26 -13.29 -18.09
N ARG A 178 -15.04 -13.27 -18.64
CA ARG A 178 -13.87 -12.78 -17.89
C ARG A 178 -13.98 -11.28 -17.64
N GLU A 179 -14.42 -10.53 -18.65
CA GLU A 179 -14.62 -9.08 -18.50
C GLU A 179 -15.81 -8.78 -17.57
N LEU A 180 -16.91 -9.52 -17.70
CA LEU A 180 -18.08 -9.38 -16.81
C LEU A 180 -17.74 -9.72 -15.35
N PHE A 181 -16.97 -10.79 -15.14
CA PHE A 181 -16.43 -11.13 -13.82
C PHE A 181 -15.55 -10.01 -13.26
N LEU A 182 -14.64 -9.46 -14.07
CA LEU A 182 -13.81 -8.32 -13.67
C LEU A 182 -14.66 -7.08 -13.35
N GLU A 183 -15.73 -6.83 -14.09
CA GLU A 183 -16.65 -5.71 -13.86
C GLU A 183 -17.43 -5.84 -12.53
N ILE A 184 -17.91 -7.04 -12.22
CA ILE A 184 -18.52 -7.35 -10.91
C ILE A 184 -17.50 -7.12 -9.80
N CYS A 185 -16.32 -7.74 -9.91
CA CYS A 185 -15.25 -7.61 -8.93
C CYS A 185 -14.76 -6.17 -8.72
N ARG A 186 -14.80 -5.32 -9.76
CA ARG A 186 -14.46 -3.90 -9.66
C ARG A 186 -15.46 -3.15 -8.79
N SER A 187 -16.72 -3.53 -8.82
CA SER A 187 -17.78 -2.82 -8.11
C SER A 187 -18.00 -3.35 -6.69
N CYS A 188 -17.56 -4.57 -6.41
CA CYS A 188 -17.47 -5.10 -5.05
C CYS A 188 -16.33 -4.42 -4.27
N SER A 189 -16.52 -4.24 -2.96
CA SER A 189 -15.48 -3.70 -2.07
C SER A 189 -14.43 -4.73 -1.67
N ALA A 190 -14.85 -6.00 -1.57
CA ALA A 190 -14.03 -7.12 -1.20
C ALA A 190 -14.46 -8.38 -1.96
N VAL A 191 -13.49 -9.24 -2.28
CA VAL A 191 -13.71 -10.50 -2.97
C VAL A 191 -13.07 -11.62 -2.18
N LEU A 192 -13.80 -12.71 -1.97
CA LEU A 192 -13.33 -13.92 -1.32
C LEU A 192 -13.38 -15.09 -2.30
N CYS A 193 -12.24 -15.71 -2.54
CA CYS A 193 -12.13 -16.90 -3.35
C CYS A 193 -11.77 -18.10 -2.45
N CYS A 194 -12.60 -19.13 -2.46
CA CYS A 194 -12.48 -20.31 -1.59
C CYS A 194 -12.09 -21.56 -2.36
N ARG A 195 -11.52 -22.56 -1.65
CA ARG A 195 -11.07 -23.84 -2.23
C ARG A 195 -10.16 -23.67 -3.45
N MET A 196 -9.28 -22.67 -3.41
CA MET A 196 -8.38 -22.37 -4.52
C MET A 196 -7.12 -23.23 -4.51
N ALA A 197 -6.77 -23.80 -5.66
CA ALA A 197 -5.46 -24.38 -5.90
C ALA A 197 -4.38 -23.30 -6.10
N PRO A 198 -3.10 -23.56 -5.78
CA PRO A 198 -2.01 -22.59 -5.92
C PRO A 198 -1.93 -21.91 -7.30
N LEU A 199 -2.07 -22.71 -8.38
CA LEU A 199 -2.04 -22.19 -9.75
C LEU A 199 -3.23 -21.28 -10.06
N GLN A 200 -4.41 -21.56 -9.49
CA GLN A 200 -5.58 -20.72 -9.69
C GLN A 200 -5.43 -19.36 -9.01
N LYS A 201 -4.76 -19.31 -7.85
CA LYS A 201 -4.47 -18.03 -7.17
C LYS A 201 -3.64 -17.14 -8.10
N ALA A 202 -2.57 -17.66 -8.69
CA ALA A 202 -1.74 -16.94 -9.65
C ALA A 202 -2.55 -16.50 -10.89
N GLN A 203 -3.45 -17.34 -11.40
CA GLN A 203 -4.32 -16.97 -12.54
C GLN A 203 -5.22 -15.77 -12.25
N ILE A 204 -5.76 -15.63 -11.03
CA ILE A 204 -6.53 -14.44 -10.63
C ILE A 204 -5.64 -13.20 -10.63
N VAL A 205 -4.45 -13.28 -10.03
CA VAL A 205 -3.52 -12.14 -9.99
C VAL A 205 -3.17 -11.68 -11.39
N LYS A 206 -2.88 -12.64 -12.28
CA LYS A 206 -2.60 -12.38 -13.69
C LYS A 206 -3.79 -11.70 -14.39
N LEU A 207 -5.00 -12.19 -14.15
CA LEU A 207 -6.22 -11.61 -14.73
C LEU A 207 -6.42 -10.14 -14.31
N ILE A 208 -6.21 -9.83 -13.02
CA ILE A 208 -6.37 -8.46 -12.50
C ILE A 208 -5.25 -7.55 -13.03
N LYS A 209 -4.00 -8.04 -13.03
CA LYS A 209 -2.81 -7.34 -13.50
C LYS A 209 -2.92 -6.90 -14.96
N PHE A 210 -3.46 -7.77 -15.82
CA PHE A 210 -3.67 -7.48 -17.25
C PHE A 210 -5.07 -6.94 -17.56
N SER A 211 -5.86 -6.56 -16.56
CA SER A 211 -7.15 -5.91 -16.78
C SER A 211 -6.98 -4.49 -17.33
N LYS A 212 -8.04 -3.94 -17.94
CA LYS A 212 -8.03 -2.61 -18.61
C LYS A 212 -7.51 -1.44 -17.75
N GLU A 213 -7.65 -1.51 -16.43
CA GLU A 213 -7.20 -0.45 -15.52
C GLU A 213 -5.70 -0.54 -15.19
N HIS A 214 -5.04 -1.64 -15.55
CA HIS A 214 -3.65 -1.96 -15.19
C HIS A 214 -3.31 -1.63 -13.73
N PRO A 215 -4.08 -2.15 -12.74
CA PRO A 215 -3.83 -1.88 -11.34
C PRO A 215 -2.49 -2.50 -10.90
N ILE A 216 -1.81 -1.83 -9.97
CA ILE A 216 -0.66 -2.41 -9.26
C ILE A 216 -1.19 -3.41 -8.25
N THR A 217 -0.68 -4.64 -8.32
CA THR A 217 -1.14 -5.78 -7.52
C THR A 217 -0.09 -6.17 -6.50
N LEU A 218 -0.52 -6.43 -5.27
CA LEU A 218 0.32 -6.95 -4.20
C LEU A 218 -0.18 -8.32 -3.76
N ALA A 219 0.72 -9.28 -3.62
CA ALA A 219 0.37 -10.61 -3.11
C ALA A 219 1.10 -10.85 -1.79
N ILE A 220 0.38 -11.31 -0.76
CA ILE A 220 0.94 -11.68 0.52
C ILE A 220 0.59 -13.13 0.90
N GLY A 221 1.58 -13.89 1.33
CA GLY A 221 1.39 -15.28 1.75
C GLY A 221 2.49 -15.77 2.69
N ASP A 222 2.21 -16.83 3.42
CA ASP A 222 3.13 -17.45 4.39
C ASP A 222 3.65 -18.82 3.92
N GLY A 223 2.85 -19.53 3.12
CA GLY A 223 3.10 -20.91 2.71
C GLY A 223 3.61 -21.10 1.28
N ALA A 224 4.01 -22.34 0.97
CA ALA A 224 4.40 -22.77 -0.37
C ALA A 224 3.28 -22.60 -1.41
N ASN A 225 2.02 -22.73 -0.96
CA ASN A 225 0.81 -22.59 -1.78
C ASN A 225 0.64 -21.19 -2.37
N ASP A 226 1.28 -20.19 -1.77
CA ASP A 226 1.16 -18.79 -2.17
C ASP A 226 2.35 -18.31 -3.00
N VAL A 227 3.41 -19.12 -3.16
CA VAL A 227 4.62 -18.73 -3.91
C VAL A 227 4.30 -18.35 -5.35
N SER A 228 3.47 -19.14 -6.05
CA SER A 228 3.06 -18.84 -7.42
C SER A 228 2.27 -17.53 -7.52
N MET A 229 1.47 -17.20 -6.49
CA MET A 229 0.72 -15.95 -6.42
C MET A 229 1.64 -14.75 -6.18
N ILE A 230 2.60 -14.90 -5.25
CA ILE A 230 3.61 -13.89 -4.89
C ILE A 230 4.45 -13.50 -6.11
N LEU A 231 4.91 -14.48 -6.89
CA LEU A 231 5.74 -14.25 -8.07
C LEU A 231 4.98 -13.62 -9.25
N GLU A 232 3.66 -13.82 -9.34
CA GLU A 232 2.86 -13.25 -10.43
C GLU A 232 2.47 -11.78 -10.19
N ALA A 233 2.38 -11.35 -8.92
CA ALA A 233 2.07 -9.99 -8.53
C ALA A 233 3.17 -8.99 -8.94
N HIS A 234 2.87 -7.68 -8.88
CA HIS A 234 3.91 -6.67 -9.09
C HIS A 234 4.83 -6.54 -7.87
N VAL A 235 4.27 -6.75 -6.67
CA VAL A 235 5.00 -6.77 -5.42
C VAL A 235 4.59 -8.02 -4.65
N GLY A 236 5.56 -8.89 -4.40
CA GLY A 236 5.41 -10.09 -3.60
C GLY A 236 5.87 -9.86 -2.15
N ILE A 237 5.01 -10.18 -1.18
CA ILE A 237 5.32 -10.10 0.25
C ILE A 237 5.20 -11.47 0.91
N GLY A 238 6.29 -11.94 1.52
CA GLY A 238 6.29 -13.18 2.28
C GLY A 238 6.13 -12.91 3.77
N VAL A 239 5.24 -13.65 4.44
CA VAL A 239 5.17 -13.67 5.90
C VAL A 239 6.10 -14.76 6.43
N ILE A 240 6.97 -14.40 7.37
CA ILE A 240 7.92 -15.35 7.96
C ILE A 240 7.17 -16.26 8.95
N GLY A 241 6.73 -17.41 8.47
CA GLY A 241 6.07 -18.45 9.26
C GLY A 241 7.03 -19.25 10.14
N LYS A 242 6.46 -19.95 11.14
CA LYS A 242 7.20 -20.92 11.98
C LYS A 242 7.46 -22.24 11.26
N GLU A 243 6.54 -22.68 10.41
CA GLU A 243 6.55 -24.00 9.77
C GLU A 243 7.29 -24.02 8.43
N GLY A 244 7.42 -22.86 7.77
CA GLY A 244 8.13 -22.74 6.50
C GLY A 244 8.51 -21.30 6.17
N ARG A 245 9.64 -21.14 5.45
CA ARG A 245 10.14 -19.84 4.96
C ARG A 245 10.13 -19.75 3.43
N GLN A 246 9.40 -20.62 2.74
CA GLN A 246 9.42 -20.69 1.28
C GLN A 246 8.82 -19.42 0.65
N ALA A 247 7.69 -18.92 1.18
CA ALA A 247 7.10 -17.66 0.72
C ALA A 247 8.06 -16.49 0.92
N ALA A 248 8.63 -16.34 2.12
CA ALA A 248 9.59 -15.27 2.45
C ALA A 248 10.88 -15.29 1.62
N ARG A 249 11.33 -16.46 1.15
CA ARG A 249 12.52 -16.58 0.29
C ARG A 249 12.25 -16.24 -1.18
N ASN A 250 11.00 -16.38 -1.62
CA ASN A 250 10.58 -16.13 -3.01
C ASN A 250 9.80 -14.81 -3.16
N SER A 251 9.77 -13.97 -2.13
CA SER A 251 9.09 -12.68 -2.11
C SER A 251 10.08 -11.52 -2.22
N ASP A 252 9.66 -10.39 -2.77
CA ASP A 252 10.45 -9.15 -2.82
C ASP A 252 10.70 -8.59 -1.41
N TYR A 253 9.71 -8.68 -0.54
CA TYR A 253 9.80 -8.23 0.86
C TYR A 253 9.34 -9.33 1.81
N ALA A 254 10.04 -9.48 2.94
CA ALA A 254 9.67 -10.41 3.99
C ALA A 254 9.27 -9.66 5.27
N ILE A 255 8.08 -9.94 5.81
CA ILE A 255 7.61 -9.37 7.08
C ILE A 255 7.34 -10.47 8.12
N PRO A 256 7.59 -10.23 9.42
CA PRO A 256 7.41 -11.28 10.42
C PRO A 256 5.94 -11.55 10.78
N LYS A 257 5.06 -10.53 10.70
CA LYS A 257 3.64 -10.61 11.03
C LYS A 257 2.84 -9.70 10.13
N PHE A 258 1.56 -10.04 9.91
CA PHE A 258 0.68 -9.28 9.02
C PHE A 258 0.53 -7.81 9.41
N LYS A 259 0.51 -7.48 10.72
CA LYS A 259 0.38 -6.10 11.22
C LYS A 259 1.45 -5.11 10.71
N HIS A 260 2.61 -5.61 10.29
CA HIS A 260 3.68 -4.76 9.77
C HIS A 260 3.39 -4.27 8.34
N LEU A 261 2.48 -4.92 7.62
CA LEU A 261 2.02 -4.51 6.29
C LEU A 261 1.46 -3.08 6.31
N LYS A 262 0.71 -2.73 7.37
CA LYS A 262 0.17 -1.37 7.58
C LYS A 262 1.27 -0.32 7.52
N LYS A 263 2.37 -0.52 8.25
CA LYS A 263 3.50 0.43 8.29
C LYS A 263 4.29 0.39 6.98
N MET A 264 4.52 -0.79 6.43
CA MET A 264 5.28 -0.96 5.19
C MET A 264 4.61 -0.22 4.02
N LEU A 265 3.32 -0.40 3.80
CA LEU A 265 2.64 0.25 2.67
C LEU A 265 2.34 1.72 2.94
N LEU A 266 1.59 2.01 4.01
CA LEU A 266 1.06 3.36 4.23
C LEU A 266 2.14 4.39 4.59
N VAL A 267 3.26 3.94 5.16
CA VAL A 267 4.39 4.84 5.50
C VAL A 267 5.50 4.73 4.48
N HIS A 268 6.13 3.56 4.36
CA HIS A 268 7.31 3.43 3.49
C HIS A 268 6.94 3.49 2.01
N GLY A 269 5.85 2.84 1.59
CA GLY A 269 5.35 2.95 0.21
C GLY A 269 5.01 4.38 -0.17
N HIS A 270 4.31 5.11 0.70
CA HIS A 270 3.98 6.53 0.51
C HIS A 270 5.23 7.41 0.38
N PHE A 271 6.21 7.24 1.28
CA PHE A 271 7.47 7.98 1.22
C PHE A 271 8.27 7.68 -0.04
N TYR A 272 8.47 6.40 -0.38
CA TYR A 272 9.24 6.03 -1.56
C TYR A 272 8.59 6.57 -2.84
N TYR A 273 7.26 6.53 -2.94
CA TYR A 273 6.56 7.09 -4.09
C TYR A 273 6.85 8.59 -4.25
N ILE A 274 6.70 9.38 -3.19
CA ILE A 274 6.88 10.84 -3.25
C ILE A 274 8.34 11.17 -3.55
N ARG A 275 9.28 10.55 -2.82
CA ARG A 275 10.73 10.74 -3.00
C ARG A 275 11.18 10.45 -4.43
N ILE A 276 10.76 9.32 -5.00
CA ILE A 276 11.11 8.94 -6.38
C ILE A 276 10.42 9.86 -7.38
N SER A 277 9.16 10.22 -7.14
CA SER A 277 8.41 11.09 -8.06
C SER A 277 9.06 12.47 -8.18
N GLU A 278 9.43 13.07 -7.05
CA GLU A 278 10.10 14.37 -7.00
C GLU A 278 11.53 14.28 -7.52
N LEU A 279 12.28 13.22 -7.19
CA LEU A 279 13.61 12.94 -7.74
C LEU A 279 13.58 12.96 -9.27
N VAL A 280 12.64 12.23 -9.90
CA VAL A 280 12.51 12.17 -11.36
C VAL A 280 12.15 13.54 -11.93
N GLN A 281 11.15 14.21 -11.37
CA GLN A 281 10.70 15.52 -11.85
C GLN A 281 11.80 16.57 -11.76
N TYR A 282 12.50 16.64 -10.63
CA TYR A 282 13.62 17.54 -10.42
C TYR A 282 14.79 17.20 -11.36
N PHE A 283 15.07 15.92 -11.59
CA PHE A 283 16.14 15.51 -12.50
C PHE A 283 15.87 15.97 -13.94
N PHE A 284 14.64 15.89 -14.42
CA PHE A 284 14.29 16.45 -15.73
C PHE A 284 14.39 17.99 -15.74
N TYR A 285 13.79 18.64 -14.74
CA TYR A 285 13.85 20.10 -14.58
C TYR A 285 15.29 20.63 -14.63
N LYS A 286 16.20 20.11 -13.78
CA LYS A 286 17.58 20.60 -13.70
C LYS A 286 18.37 20.38 -14.99
N ASN A 287 18.06 19.34 -15.77
CA ASN A 287 18.72 19.06 -17.04
C ASN A 287 18.19 19.95 -18.17
N VAL A 288 16.88 20.27 -18.16
CA VAL A 288 16.29 21.27 -19.07
C VAL A 288 16.90 22.64 -18.80
N CYS A 289 16.97 23.06 -17.52
CA CYS A 289 17.63 24.30 -17.09
C CYS A 289 19.09 24.39 -17.59
N PHE A 290 19.77 23.25 -17.66
CA PHE A 290 21.16 23.18 -18.07
C PHE A 290 21.37 23.20 -19.58
N ILE A 291 20.63 22.39 -20.34
CA ILE A 291 20.85 22.26 -21.79
C ILE A 291 20.14 23.34 -22.59
N PHE A 292 19.04 23.89 -22.10
CA PHE A 292 18.28 24.86 -22.88
C PHE A 292 19.02 26.18 -23.15
N PRO A 293 19.77 26.78 -22.20
CA PRO A 293 20.61 27.96 -22.49
C PRO A 293 21.70 27.66 -23.54
N GLN A 294 22.27 26.45 -23.51
CA GLN A 294 23.24 25.98 -24.51
C GLN A 294 22.59 25.85 -25.90
N PHE A 295 21.32 25.43 -25.98
CA PHE A 295 20.55 25.42 -27.22
C PHE A 295 20.27 26.84 -27.73
N LEU A 296 19.82 27.75 -26.85
CA LEU A 296 19.60 29.15 -27.20
C LEU A 296 20.87 29.82 -27.74
N TYR A 297 22.01 29.53 -27.13
CA TYR A 297 23.31 30.07 -27.55
C TYR A 297 23.66 29.73 -29.01
N GLN A 298 23.16 28.61 -29.56
CA GLN A 298 23.45 28.24 -30.94
C GLN A 298 22.84 29.18 -31.98
N PHE A 299 21.71 29.83 -31.67
CA PHE A 299 21.15 30.87 -32.53
C PHE A 299 22.09 32.07 -32.66
N PHE A 300 22.85 32.40 -31.59
CA PHE A 300 23.81 33.49 -31.58
C PHE A 300 25.17 33.11 -32.16
N CYS A 301 25.50 31.82 -32.20
CA CYS A 301 26.77 31.30 -32.74
C CYS A 301 26.70 30.89 -34.22
N GLY A 302 25.59 31.16 -34.92
CA GLY A 302 25.39 30.72 -36.30
C GLY A 302 25.42 29.19 -36.46
N PHE A 303 24.98 28.45 -35.44
CA PHE A 303 24.99 26.97 -35.39
C PHE A 303 26.37 26.30 -35.58
N SER A 304 27.45 27.01 -35.25
CA SER A 304 28.83 26.46 -35.27
C SER A 304 29.13 25.43 -34.18
N GLN A 305 28.15 25.12 -33.31
CA GLN A 305 28.26 24.18 -32.18
C GLN A 305 29.25 24.63 -31.09
N GLN A 306 29.59 25.92 -31.04
CA GLN A 306 30.40 26.46 -29.95
C GLN A 306 29.71 26.24 -28.60
N THR A 307 30.44 25.77 -27.60
CA THR A 307 29.88 25.57 -26.26
C THR A 307 29.79 26.88 -25.49
N LEU A 308 28.67 27.05 -24.79
CA LEU A 308 28.45 28.12 -23.83
C LEU A 308 29.25 27.86 -22.56
N TYR A 309 29.22 26.60 -22.09
CA TYR A 309 29.92 26.18 -20.87
C TYR A 309 31.29 25.58 -21.18
N ASP A 310 32.20 25.72 -20.22
CA ASP A 310 33.50 25.04 -20.24
C ASP A 310 33.33 23.52 -20.11
N THR A 311 34.28 22.78 -20.66
CA THR A 311 34.28 21.31 -20.64
C THR A 311 34.26 20.74 -19.21
N ALA A 312 34.95 21.38 -18.25
CA ALA A 312 34.91 20.93 -16.85
C ALA A 312 33.52 21.14 -16.24
N TYR A 313 32.87 22.28 -16.50
CA TYR A 313 31.51 22.53 -16.04
C TYR A 313 30.48 21.60 -16.68
N LEU A 314 30.62 21.31 -17.98
CA LEU A 314 29.74 20.38 -18.68
C LEU A 314 29.76 18.97 -18.06
N THR A 315 30.94 18.51 -17.65
CA THR A 315 31.13 17.17 -17.09
C THR A 315 30.76 17.11 -15.60
N LEU A 316 31.14 18.11 -14.80
CA LEU A 316 30.97 18.11 -13.34
C LEU A 316 29.58 18.53 -12.87
N TYR A 317 28.78 19.21 -13.70
CA TYR A 317 27.44 19.67 -13.32
C TYR A 317 26.55 18.55 -12.78
N ASN A 318 26.42 17.47 -13.56
CA ASN A 318 25.57 16.34 -13.19
C ASN A 318 26.22 15.40 -12.18
N ILE A 319 27.55 15.34 -12.11
CA ILE A 319 28.29 14.38 -11.28
C ILE A 319 28.52 14.92 -9.87
N SER A 320 28.92 16.18 -9.73
CA SER A 320 29.41 16.73 -8.46
C SER A 320 28.55 17.84 -7.91
N PHE A 321 28.15 18.81 -8.75
CA PHE A 321 27.47 20.01 -8.25
C PHE A 321 26.00 19.77 -7.89
N THR A 322 25.31 18.86 -8.57
CA THR A 322 23.84 18.71 -8.41
C THR A 322 23.36 17.31 -8.03
N SER A 323 24.22 16.29 -7.99
CA SER A 323 23.82 14.89 -7.72
C SER A 323 23.62 14.58 -6.24
N LEU A 324 24.55 15.01 -5.39
CA LEU A 324 24.54 14.68 -3.97
C LEU A 324 23.33 15.28 -3.23
N PRO A 325 22.96 16.57 -3.45
CA PRO A 325 21.78 17.15 -2.80
C PRO A 325 20.49 16.39 -3.15
N ILE A 326 20.25 16.10 -4.43
CA ILE A 326 19.02 15.42 -4.85
C ILE A 326 18.99 13.95 -4.41
N LEU A 327 20.14 13.28 -4.38
CA LEU A 327 20.23 11.92 -3.86
C LEU A 327 19.85 11.89 -2.37
N LEU A 328 20.45 12.76 -1.55
CA LEU A 328 20.14 12.80 -0.12
C LEU A 328 18.69 13.21 0.14
N TYR A 329 18.17 14.18 -0.61
CA TYR A 329 16.75 14.51 -0.60
C TYR A 329 15.90 13.25 -0.80
N SER A 330 16.16 12.49 -1.87
CA SER A 330 15.39 11.29 -2.19
C SER A 330 15.50 10.17 -1.14
N LEU A 331 16.53 10.16 -0.31
CA LEU A 331 16.72 9.16 0.75
C LEU A 331 16.09 9.58 2.08
N MET A 332 16.23 10.86 2.43
CA MET A 332 15.94 11.37 3.78
C MET A 332 14.61 12.12 3.89
N GLU A 333 14.02 12.57 2.78
CA GLU A 333 12.85 13.46 2.78
C GLU A 333 11.64 12.84 3.49
N GLN A 334 10.97 13.62 4.34
CA GLN A 334 9.79 13.21 5.10
C GLN A 334 8.81 14.38 5.14
N HIS A 335 8.06 14.55 4.05
CA HIS A 335 7.04 15.58 3.96
C HIS A 335 5.95 15.46 5.06
N VAL A 336 5.64 14.25 5.56
CA VAL A 336 4.68 14.01 6.66
C VAL A 336 5.28 13.04 7.69
N GLY A 337 5.00 13.26 8.97
CA GLY A 337 5.47 12.39 10.05
C GLY A 337 4.89 10.96 9.98
N ILE A 338 5.70 9.98 10.38
CA ILE A 338 5.38 8.54 10.34
C ILE A 338 4.07 8.21 11.06
N ASP A 339 3.81 8.83 12.21
CA ASP A 339 2.64 8.48 13.02
C ASP A 339 1.34 9.08 12.48
N VAL A 340 1.42 10.21 11.77
CA VAL A 340 0.29 10.81 11.05
C VAL A 340 -0.16 9.87 9.93
N LEU A 341 0.76 9.38 9.10
CA LEU A 341 0.46 8.43 8.02
C LEU A 341 -0.13 7.10 8.52
N LYS A 342 0.28 6.64 9.70
CA LYS A 342 -0.32 5.43 10.30
C LYS A 342 -1.71 5.67 10.89
N ARG A 343 -1.95 6.88 11.42
CA ARG A 343 -3.20 7.27 12.07
C ARG A 343 -4.29 7.56 11.05
N ASP A 344 -3.94 8.22 9.95
CA ASP A 344 -4.85 8.57 8.87
C ASP A 344 -4.46 7.89 7.53
N PRO A 345 -4.98 6.67 7.28
CA PRO A 345 -4.72 5.95 6.04
C PRO A 345 -5.26 6.63 4.77
N THR A 346 -6.19 7.57 4.89
CA THR A 346 -6.81 8.20 3.70
C THR A 346 -5.82 9.03 2.89
N LEU A 347 -4.75 9.52 3.52
CA LEU A 347 -3.65 10.23 2.87
C LEU A 347 -2.96 9.42 1.77
N TYR A 348 -3.03 8.09 1.84
CA TYR A 348 -2.49 7.23 0.78
C TYR A 348 -3.25 7.38 -0.56
N ARG A 349 -4.50 7.85 -0.52
CA ARG A 349 -5.33 8.08 -1.72
C ARG A 349 -4.81 9.22 -2.59
N ASP A 350 -4.10 10.18 -1.99
CA ASP A 350 -3.50 11.30 -2.72
C ASP A 350 -2.40 10.84 -3.68
N VAL A 351 -1.72 9.75 -3.31
CA VAL A 351 -0.65 9.10 -4.09
C VAL A 351 -1.21 8.07 -5.09
N ALA A 352 -2.44 7.62 -4.88
CA ALA A 352 -3.06 6.61 -5.73
C ALA A 352 -3.16 7.05 -7.20
N LYS A 353 -3.21 6.07 -8.11
CA LYS A 353 -3.27 6.27 -9.58
C LYS A 353 -2.11 7.10 -10.13
N ASN A 354 -0.94 6.97 -9.51
CA ASN A 354 0.30 7.61 -9.94
C ASN A 354 0.16 9.14 -10.09
N ALA A 355 -0.45 9.79 -9.10
CA ALA A 355 -0.87 11.19 -9.20
C ALA A 355 0.25 12.18 -9.56
N LEU A 356 1.45 11.99 -9.00
CA LEU A 356 2.59 12.90 -9.15
C LEU A 356 3.34 12.70 -10.48
N LEU A 357 3.48 11.48 -10.98
CA LEU A 357 4.17 11.20 -12.25
C LEU A 357 3.25 11.28 -13.48
N ARG A 358 2.06 11.88 -13.36
CA ARG A 358 1.19 12.13 -14.51
C ARG A 358 1.81 13.14 -15.46
N TRP A 359 1.49 12.99 -16.74
CA TRP A 359 1.97 13.84 -17.83
C TRP A 359 1.74 15.35 -17.58
N ARG A 360 0.63 15.72 -16.93
CA ARG A 360 0.34 17.11 -16.57
C ARG A 360 1.39 17.73 -15.64
N VAL A 361 1.82 16.99 -14.63
CA VAL A 361 2.83 17.45 -13.66
C VAL A 361 4.19 17.49 -14.35
N PHE A 362 4.53 16.45 -15.13
CA PHE A 362 5.76 16.41 -15.91
C PHE A 362 5.92 17.60 -16.87
N ILE A 363 4.88 17.94 -17.64
CA ILE A 363 4.89 19.13 -18.51
C ILE A 363 5.09 20.39 -17.69
N TYR A 364 4.41 20.53 -16.55
CA TYR A 364 4.57 21.71 -15.69
C TYR A 364 6.04 21.91 -15.26
N TRP A 365 6.71 20.87 -14.77
CA TRP A 365 8.13 20.95 -14.40
C TRP A 365 9.05 21.25 -15.58
N THR A 366 8.71 20.73 -16.76
CA THR A 366 9.47 20.99 -17.99
C THR A 366 9.33 22.45 -18.44
N LEU A 367 8.11 23.00 -18.40
CA LEU A 367 7.84 24.40 -18.72
C LEU A 367 8.47 25.35 -17.70
N LEU A 368 8.49 24.97 -16.41
CA LEU A 368 9.19 25.72 -15.38
C LEU A 368 10.70 25.77 -15.66
N GLY A 369 11.30 24.63 -16.01
CA GLY A 369 12.72 24.59 -16.38
C GLY A 369 13.05 25.36 -17.64
N LEU A 370 12.13 25.38 -18.61
CA LEU A 370 12.23 26.20 -19.81
C LEU A 370 12.18 27.70 -19.49
N PHE A 371 11.25 28.11 -18.62
CA PHE A 371 11.15 29.49 -18.14
C PHE A 371 12.43 29.93 -17.43
N ASP A 372 12.93 29.11 -16.50
CA ASP A 372 14.15 29.42 -15.76
C ASP A 372 15.36 29.53 -16.70
N ALA A 373 15.49 28.61 -17.65
CA ALA A 373 16.53 28.67 -18.67
C ALA A 373 16.48 29.94 -19.53
N LEU A 374 15.27 30.40 -19.90
CA LEU A 374 15.08 31.66 -20.62
C LEU A 374 15.53 32.85 -19.76
N VAL A 375 15.17 32.86 -18.47
CA VAL A 375 15.59 33.91 -17.53
C VAL A 375 17.11 33.92 -17.37
N PHE A 376 17.76 32.77 -17.24
CA PHE A 376 19.22 32.70 -17.12
C PHE A 376 19.92 33.26 -18.36
N PHE A 377 19.50 32.82 -19.55
CA PHE A 377 20.13 33.19 -20.81
C PHE A 377 19.86 34.65 -21.19
N PHE A 378 18.59 35.04 -21.29
CA PHE A 378 18.23 36.40 -21.70
C PHE A 378 18.53 37.42 -20.60
N GLY A 379 18.40 37.04 -19.32
CA GLY A 379 18.80 37.88 -18.20
C GLY A 379 20.29 38.21 -18.24
N ALA A 380 21.15 37.22 -18.46
CA ALA A 380 22.58 37.47 -18.67
C ALA A 380 22.85 38.28 -19.95
N TYR A 381 22.09 38.03 -21.03
CA TYR A 381 22.26 38.72 -22.31
C TYR A 381 22.00 40.23 -22.17
N PHE A 382 20.90 40.62 -21.52
CA PHE A 382 20.58 42.03 -21.28
C PHE A 382 21.58 42.72 -20.34
N VAL A 383 22.14 41.99 -19.38
CA VAL A 383 23.20 42.53 -18.52
C VAL A 383 24.47 42.82 -19.33
N PHE A 384 24.80 41.96 -20.29
CA PHE A 384 26.00 42.07 -21.14
C PHE A 384 25.85 43.03 -22.32
N GLU A 385 24.63 43.41 -22.69
CA GLU A 385 24.37 44.42 -23.73
C GLU A 385 24.97 45.79 -23.35
N ASN A 386 24.99 46.11 -22.05
CA ASN A 386 25.73 47.25 -21.53
C ASN A 386 27.22 46.88 -21.38
N THR A 387 28.09 47.44 -22.21
CA THR A 387 29.52 47.08 -22.25
C THR A 387 30.35 47.61 -21.06
N THR A 388 29.74 48.37 -20.14
CA THR A 388 30.39 49.04 -18.99
C THR A 388 30.18 48.31 -17.65
N VAL A 389 30.03 46.98 -17.67
CA VAL A 389 29.72 46.21 -16.45
C VAL A 389 30.92 46.08 -15.49
N THR A 390 32.16 46.24 -15.97
CA THR A 390 33.34 46.32 -15.11
C THR A 390 33.67 47.77 -14.77
N SER A 391 34.00 48.04 -13.50
CA SER A 391 34.51 49.36 -13.05
C SER A 391 35.77 49.81 -13.81
N ASN A 392 36.47 48.86 -14.43
CA ASN A 392 37.74 49.06 -15.13
C ASN A 392 37.55 49.20 -16.65
N GLY A 393 36.32 49.15 -17.17
CA GLY A 393 36.03 49.29 -18.61
C GLY A 393 36.52 48.15 -19.50
N GLN A 394 36.86 46.99 -18.93
CA GLN A 394 37.27 45.80 -19.67
C GLN A 394 36.07 45.06 -20.24
N ILE A 395 36.22 44.59 -21.48
CA ILE A 395 35.20 43.82 -22.21
C ILE A 395 35.17 42.39 -21.64
N PHE A 396 33.97 41.86 -21.40
CA PHE A 396 33.82 40.46 -21.03
C PHE A 396 33.86 39.54 -22.24
N GLY A 397 34.65 38.46 -22.15
CA GLY A 397 34.65 37.40 -23.16
C GLY A 397 33.45 36.46 -23.04
N ASN A 398 33.21 35.67 -24.10
CA ASN A 398 32.18 34.61 -24.16
C ASN A 398 32.19 33.71 -22.90
N TRP A 399 33.37 33.26 -22.48
CA TRP A 399 33.52 32.40 -21.32
C TRP A 399 33.01 33.03 -20.01
N THR A 400 33.05 34.36 -19.89
CA THR A 400 32.48 35.09 -18.75
C THR A 400 30.96 35.04 -18.78
N PHE A 401 30.36 35.24 -19.96
CA PHE A 401 28.92 35.13 -20.17
C PHE A 401 28.41 33.72 -19.82
N GLY A 402 29.07 32.68 -20.35
CA GLY A 402 28.74 31.30 -20.03
C GLY A 402 28.91 30.96 -18.55
N THR A 403 29.93 31.52 -17.90
CA THR A 403 30.15 31.33 -16.45
C THR A 403 29.09 32.04 -15.60
N LEU A 404 28.62 33.22 -16.01
CA LEU A 404 27.51 33.91 -15.33
C LEU A 404 26.22 33.09 -15.42
N VAL A 405 25.83 32.67 -16.63
CA VAL A 405 24.64 31.83 -16.86
C VAL A 405 24.73 30.54 -16.02
N PHE A 406 25.89 29.89 -16.01
CA PHE A 406 26.12 28.68 -15.23
C PHE A 406 26.02 28.93 -13.72
N THR A 407 26.56 30.04 -13.22
CA THR A 407 26.48 30.44 -11.80
C THR A 407 25.02 30.59 -11.38
N VAL A 408 24.26 31.42 -12.11
CA VAL A 408 22.84 31.66 -11.82
C VAL A 408 22.06 30.35 -11.83
N MET A 409 22.32 29.48 -12.81
CA MET A 409 21.68 28.18 -12.92
C MET A 409 21.99 27.29 -11.70
N VAL A 410 23.25 27.09 -11.32
CA VAL A 410 23.64 26.22 -10.18
C VAL A 410 23.01 26.70 -8.88
N PHE A 411 23.02 28.01 -8.64
CA PHE A 411 22.36 28.59 -7.47
C PHE A 411 20.84 28.38 -7.52
N THR A 412 20.21 28.65 -8.65
CA THR A 412 18.75 28.51 -8.81
C THR A 412 18.29 27.08 -8.60
N VAL A 413 18.90 26.09 -9.27
CA VAL A 413 18.46 24.68 -9.14
C VAL A 413 18.67 24.18 -7.70
N THR A 414 19.78 24.54 -7.06
CA THR A 414 20.07 24.10 -5.69
C THR A 414 19.14 24.77 -4.67
N LEU A 415 18.86 26.05 -4.82
CA LEU A 415 17.91 26.77 -3.97
C LEU A 415 16.47 26.33 -4.24
N LYS A 416 16.11 25.96 -5.48
CA LYS A 416 14.83 25.34 -5.81
C LYS A 416 14.64 24.05 -5.03
N LEU A 417 15.66 23.18 -4.99
CA LEU A 417 15.63 21.95 -4.18
C LEU A 417 15.50 22.24 -2.69
N ALA A 418 16.21 23.25 -2.19
CA ALA A 418 16.06 23.71 -0.81
C ALA A 418 14.61 24.15 -0.51
N LEU A 419 13.97 24.88 -1.44
CA LEU A 419 12.57 25.30 -1.31
C LEU A 419 11.56 24.16 -1.40
N ASP A 420 11.89 23.05 -2.06
CA ASP A 420 11.06 21.83 -2.10
C ASP A 420 11.24 20.93 -0.87
N THR A 421 12.34 21.11 -0.12
CA THR A 421 12.64 20.34 1.09
C THR A 421 11.72 20.70 2.25
N HIS A 422 10.97 19.71 2.72
CA HIS A 422 10.14 19.82 3.93
C HIS A 422 10.91 19.37 5.17
N TYR A 423 11.69 18.29 5.09
CA TYR A 423 12.40 17.72 6.25
C TYR A 423 13.90 18.10 6.28
N TRP A 424 14.17 19.19 7.00
CA TRP A 424 15.50 19.74 7.15
C TRP A 424 16.32 19.04 8.23
N THR A 425 17.16 18.09 7.82
CA THR A 425 18.19 17.46 8.68
C THR A 425 19.52 18.20 8.59
N TRP A 426 20.40 18.01 9.57
CA TRP A 426 21.75 18.59 9.53
C TRP A 426 22.55 18.10 8.31
N ILE A 427 22.35 16.84 7.90
CA ILE A 427 23.00 16.26 6.72
C ILE A 427 22.50 16.94 5.45
N ASN A 428 21.20 17.18 5.32
CA ASN A 428 20.63 17.83 4.15
C ASN A 428 21.13 19.28 4.02
N HIS A 429 21.18 20.04 5.13
CA HIS A 429 21.82 21.36 5.15
C HIS A 429 23.27 21.31 4.70
N PHE A 430 24.06 20.39 5.28
CA PHE A 430 25.47 20.26 4.95
C PHE A 430 25.70 19.98 3.47
N VAL A 431 24.90 19.10 2.86
CA VAL A 431 25.08 18.74 1.44
C VAL A 431 24.56 19.82 0.49
N ILE A 432 23.43 20.48 0.79
CA ILE A 432 22.92 21.58 -0.03
C ILE A 432 23.92 22.74 -0.04
N TRP A 433 24.28 23.27 1.14
CA TRP A 433 25.20 24.41 1.24
C TRP A 433 26.64 24.02 0.86
N GLY A 434 27.05 22.79 1.21
CA GLY A 434 28.34 22.24 0.83
C GLY A 434 28.49 22.09 -0.68
N SER A 435 27.43 21.76 -1.43
CA SER A 435 27.48 21.69 -2.89
C SER A 435 27.66 23.07 -3.55
N LEU A 436 27.00 24.10 -3.03
CA LEU A 436 27.19 25.49 -3.48
C LEU A 436 28.60 26.00 -3.14
N LEU A 437 29.07 25.74 -1.92
CA LEU A 437 30.42 26.10 -1.51
C LEU A 437 31.47 25.37 -2.36
N PHE A 438 31.26 24.07 -2.61
CA PHE A 438 32.14 23.27 -3.45
C PHE A 438 32.20 23.82 -4.88
N TYR A 439 31.09 24.24 -5.46
CA TYR A 439 31.06 24.92 -6.76
C TYR A 439 31.94 26.18 -6.74
N VAL A 440 31.74 27.08 -5.76
CA VAL A 440 32.52 28.33 -5.67
C VAL A 440 34.02 28.05 -5.50
N ILE A 441 34.38 27.13 -4.60
CA ILE A 441 35.78 26.73 -4.37
C ILE A 441 36.39 26.12 -5.65
N PHE A 442 35.67 25.20 -6.30
CA PHE A 442 36.13 24.57 -7.53
C PHE A 442 36.35 25.61 -8.64
N SER A 443 35.39 26.53 -8.85
CA SER A 443 35.51 27.59 -9.84
C SER A 443 36.67 28.56 -9.56
N LEU A 444 36.94 28.87 -8.28
CA LEU A 444 38.12 29.64 -7.89
C LEU A 444 39.42 28.87 -8.17
N LEU A 445 39.51 27.58 -7.84
CA LEU A 445 40.71 26.78 -8.07
C LEU A 445 40.97 26.53 -9.57
N TRP A 446 39.90 26.29 -10.34
CA TRP A 446 39.96 26.05 -11.78
C TRP A 446 40.43 27.29 -12.55
N GLY A 447 39.88 28.47 -12.23
CA GLY A 447 40.33 29.74 -12.83
C GLY A 447 41.59 30.33 -12.19
N GLY A 448 42.01 29.79 -11.03
CA GLY A 448 42.89 30.43 -10.03
C GLY A 448 44.21 29.71 -9.68
N VAL A 449 44.38 28.41 -9.92
CA VAL A 449 45.59 27.68 -9.46
C VAL A 449 46.04 26.60 -10.44
N ILE A 450 45.11 25.95 -11.16
CA ILE A 450 45.39 24.73 -11.93
C ILE A 450 46.09 25.01 -13.28
N TRP A 451 46.13 26.27 -13.72
CA TRP A 451 46.61 26.68 -15.05
C TRP A 451 48.10 26.44 -15.38
N PRO A 452 49.08 26.44 -14.44
CA PRO A 452 50.48 26.21 -14.81
C PRO A 452 50.73 24.79 -15.33
N PHE A 453 49.79 23.88 -15.10
CA PHE A 453 49.93 22.45 -15.35
C PHE A 453 49.07 21.94 -16.53
N LEU A 454 48.28 22.82 -17.18
CA LEU A 454 47.38 22.45 -18.28
C LEU A 454 47.71 23.20 -19.58
N ASN A 455 47.69 22.47 -20.71
CA ASN A 455 48.08 22.96 -22.03
C ASN A 455 47.04 23.89 -22.73
N TYR A 456 45.82 24.03 -22.19
CA TYR A 456 44.74 24.84 -22.82
C TYR A 456 44.25 25.95 -21.89
N GLN A 457 44.32 27.20 -22.35
CA GLN A 457 44.11 28.42 -21.55
C GLN A 457 42.83 29.17 -21.98
N ARG A 458 41.65 28.69 -21.57
CA ARG A 458 40.36 29.34 -21.94
C ARG A 458 39.64 30.06 -20.79
N MET A 459 39.91 29.67 -19.55
CA MET A 459 39.19 30.13 -18.34
C MET A 459 40.09 30.87 -17.33
N TYR A 460 41.28 31.29 -17.73
CA TYR A 460 42.24 31.96 -16.83
C TYR A 460 41.64 33.26 -16.25
N TYR A 461 41.54 33.34 -14.92
CA TYR A 461 41.05 34.50 -14.17
C TYR A 461 39.60 34.97 -14.49
N VAL A 462 38.88 34.28 -15.38
CA VAL A 462 37.52 34.67 -15.83
C VAL A 462 36.53 34.70 -14.67
N PHE A 463 36.56 33.70 -13.79
CA PHE A 463 35.66 33.64 -12.63
C PHE A 463 35.95 34.77 -11.63
N ILE A 464 37.22 35.08 -11.37
CA ILE A 464 37.60 36.17 -10.45
C ILE A 464 37.24 37.53 -11.05
N GLN A 465 37.45 37.72 -12.35
CA GLN A 465 37.06 38.95 -13.05
C GLN A 465 35.54 39.17 -12.99
N MET A 466 34.75 38.11 -13.15
CA MET A 466 33.29 38.16 -13.00
C MET A 466 32.90 38.58 -11.57
N LEU A 467 33.46 37.92 -10.55
CA LEU A 467 33.16 38.22 -9.14
C LEU A 467 33.69 39.58 -8.66
N SER A 468 34.70 40.15 -9.34
CA SER A 468 35.21 41.50 -9.05
C SER A 468 34.21 42.59 -9.48
N SER A 469 33.30 42.28 -10.41
CA SER A 469 32.30 43.24 -10.87
C SER A 469 31.07 43.28 -9.95
N GLY A 470 30.80 44.45 -9.36
CA GLY A 470 29.61 44.68 -8.53
C GLY A 470 28.27 44.38 -9.22
N PRO A 471 28.06 44.78 -10.49
CA PRO A 471 26.79 44.51 -11.17
C PRO A 471 26.56 43.01 -11.45
N ALA A 472 27.61 42.19 -11.58
CA ALA A 472 27.42 40.74 -11.73
C ALA A 472 26.82 40.10 -10.47
N TRP A 473 27.21 40.55 -9.27
CA TRP A 473 26.59 40.07 -8.03
C TRP A 473 25.10 40.43 -7.94
N LEU A 474 24.76 41.68 -8.27
CA LEU A 474 23.37 42.13 -8.33
C LEU A 474 22.57 41.34 -9.37
N ALA A 475 23.15 41.10 -10.55
CA ALA A 475 22.54 40.28 -11.59
C ALA A 475 22.32 38.84 -11.12
N ILE A 476 23.29 38.22 -10.44
CA ILE A 476 23.14 36.84 -9.92
C ILE A 476 21.98 36.78 -8.94
N VAL A 477 21.95 37.66 -7.94
CA VAL A 477 20.87 37.69 -6.95
C VAL A 477 19.52 37.95 -7.61
N LEU A 478 19.45 38.95 -8.49
CA LEU A 478 18.22 39.31 -9.20
C LEU A 478 17.69 38.14 -10.04
N LEU A 479 18.54 37.53 -10.88
CA LEU A 479 18.12 36.43 -11.75
C LEU A 479 17.68 35.20 -10.96
N VAL A 480 18.40 34.84 -9.89
CA VAL A 480 17.99 33.75 -8.99
C VAL A 480 16.62 34.06 -8.36
N THR A 481 16.39 35.30 -7.90
CA THR A 481 15.09 35.66 -7.31
C THR A 481 13.95 35.64 -8.32
N ILE A 482 14.15 36.12 -9.54
CA ILE A 482 13.15 36.11 -10.61
C ILE A 482 12.80 34.68 -11.01
N SER A 483 13.78 33.79 -11.13
CA SER A 483 13.55 32.39 -11.47
C SER A 483 12.79 31.63 -10.39
N LEU A 484 13.08 31.87 -9.10
CA LEU A 484 12.40 31.17 -8.00
C LEU A 484 11.01 31.74 -7.68
N LEU A 485 10.72 32.98 -8.07
CA LEU A 485 9.49 33.68 -7.72
C LEU A 485 8.21 32.95 -8.16
N PRO A 486 8.06 32.45 -9.41
CA PRO A 486 6.87 31.72 -9.82
C PRO A 486 6.58 30.47 -8.98
N ASP A 487 7.63 29.74 -8.59
CA ASP A 487 7.48 28.53 -7.77
C ASP A 487 7.02 28.88 -6.34
N VAL A 488 7.62 29.91 -5.75
CA VAL A 488 7.23 30.41 -4.41
C VAL A 488 5.78 30.91 -4.44
N LEU A 489 5.41 31.72 -5.44
CA LEU A 489 4.03 32.22 -5.58
C LEU A 489 3.04 31.08 -5.74
N LYS A 490 3.33 30.10 -6.59
CA LYS A 490 2.47 28.93 -6.77
C LYS A 490 2.29 28.17 -5.45
N LYS A 491 3.37 27.86 -4.73
CA LYS A 491 3.29 27.13 -3.45
C LYS A 491 2.44 27.88 -2.42
N VAL A 492 2.65 29.19 -2.28
CA VAL A 492 1.90 30.01 -1.33
C VAL A 492 0.42 30.09 -1.72
N LEU A 493 0.12 30.39 -2.98
CA LEU A 493 -1.26 30.53 -3.47
C LEU A 493 -2.02 29.20 -3.44
N CYS A 494 -1.41 28.11 -3.89
CA CYS A 494 -2.03 26.79 -3.84
C CYS A 494 -2.31 26.36 -2.41
N ARG A 495 -1.37 26.58 -1.49
CA ARG A 495 -1.54 26.22 -0.07
C ARG A 495 -2.64 27.04 0.62
N GLN A 496 -2.81 28.32 0.26
CA GLN A 496 -3.84 29.18 0.83
C GLN A 496 -5.22 28.92 0.23
N LEU A 497 -5.31 28.80 -1.09
CA LEU A 497 -6.59 28.68 -1.79
C LEU A 497 -7.09 27.24 -1.77
N TRP A 498 -6.25 26.26 -2.12
CA TRP A 498 -6.63 24.85 -2.32
C TRP A 498 -5.70 23.90 -1.55
N PRO A 499 -5.75 23.88 -0.20
CA PRO A 499 -4.86 23.06 0.60
C PRO A 499 -5.10 21.56 0.36
N THR A 500 -3.99 20.86 0.13
CA THR A 500 -3.93 19.41 -0.07
C THR A 500 -4.38 18.70 1.23
N ALA A 501 -4.85 17.45 1.15
CA ALA A 501 -5.30 16.73 2.34
C ALA A 501 -4.17 16.57 3.36
N THR A 502 -2.95 16.32 2.89
CA THR A 502 -1.71 16.33 3.71
C THR A 502 -1.51 17.65 4.45
N GLU A 503 -1.65 18.79 3.77
CA GLU A 503 -1.47 20.13 4.35
C GLU A 503 -2.57 20.47 5.36
N ARG A 504 -3.81 20.01 5.13
CA ARG A 504 -4.91 20.16 6.10
C ARG A 504 -4.61 19.42 7.39
N VAL A 505 -4.09 18.19 7.30
CA VAL A 505 -3.72 17.39 8.47
C VAL A 505 -2.53 18.02 9.21
N GLN A 506 -1.55 18.57 8.49
CA GLN A 506 -0.42 19.29 9.09
C GLN A 506 -0.88 20.56 9.82
N ASN A 507 -1.72 21.39 9.20
CA ASN A 507 -2.25 22.61 9.81
C ASN A 507 -3.12 22.29 11.04
N GLY A 508 -3.93 21.22 10.99
CA GLY A 508 -4.74 20.76 12.11
C GLY A 508 -3.95 20.10 13.24
N CYS A 509 -2.71 19.66 12.99
CA CYS A 509 -1.81 19.12 14.01
C CYS A 509 -0.91 20.20 14.63
N ALA A 510 -0.72 21.34 13.94
CA ALA A 510 0.02 22.51 14.43
C ALA A 510 -0.80 23.39 15.38
N GLN A 511 -2.14 23.34 15.32
CA GLN A 511 -2.96 23.70 16.47
C GLN A 511 -2.81 22.59 17.50
N PRO A 512 -2.27 22.88 18.71
CA PRO A 512 -2.37 21.93 19.79
C PRO A 512 -3.86 21.64 19.94
N ARG A 513 -4.25 20.37 19.81
CA ARG A 513 -5.44 19.93 20.53
C ARG A 513 -5.12 20.26 21.98
N ASP A 514 -5.81 21.26 22.52
CA ASP A 514 -5.79 21.53 23.94
C ASP A 514 -5.86 20.18 24.65
N ARG A 515 -4.84 19.96 25.48
CA ARG A 515 -4.89 18.93 26.51
C ARG A 515 -6.15 19.23 27.31
N ASP A 516 -7.21 18.46 27.09
CA ASP A 516 -8.26 18.18 28.06
C ASP A 516 -9.24 17.17 27.46
N SER A 517 -9.01 15.88 27.74
CA SER A 517 -10.03 14.87 28.04
C SER A 517 -9.46 13.44 28.02
N GLU A 518 -8.39 13.21 28.78
CA GLU A 518 -8.10 11.89 29.35
C GLU A 518 -7.48 12.17 30.71
N PHE A 519 -8.34 12.16 31.74
CA PHE A 519 -8.10 12.07 33.19
C PHE A 519 -9.22 12.84 33.90
N THR A 520 -10.37 12.20 34.02
CA THR A 520 -11.29 12.50 35.13
C THR A 520 -11.30 11.26 36.02
N PRO A 521 -10.79 11.33 37.26
CA PRO A 521 -10.92 10.22 38.20
C PRO A 521 -12.39 10.09 38.61
N LEU A 522 -12.81 8.85 38.83
CA LEU A 522 -14.10 8.52 39.45
C LEU A 522 -14.35 9.38 40.70
N ALA A 523 -15.34 10.27 40.62
CA ALA A 523 -15.96 10.91 41.76
C ALA A 523 -17.47 10.91 41.59
N SER A 524 -18.12 10.02 42.36
CA SER A 524 -19.45 10.18 42.95
C SER A 524 -20.52 10.91 42.12
N LEU A 525 -21.29 10.16 41.33
CA LEU A 525 -22.65 10.56 40.99
C LEU A 525 -23.60 9.98 42.04
N GLN A 526 -23.98 10.85 42.98
CA GLN A 526 -25.15 10.69 43.84
C GLN A 526 -26.39 10.54 42.95
N SER A 527 -27.23 9.56 43.29
CA SER A 527 -28.54 9.33 42.71
C SER A 527 -29.53 10.44 43.10
N PRO A 528 -30.52 10.78 42.25
CA PRO A 528 -31.57 11.73 42.62
C PRO A 528 -32.53 11.07 43.61
N GLY A 529 -32.92 11.83 44.64
CA GLY A 529 -33.83 11.41 45.69
C GLY A 529 -35.20 11.02 45.16
N TYR A 530 -35.68 9.86 45.62
CA TYR A 530 -37.09 9.51 45.64
C TYR A 530 -37.46 9.18 47.08
N GLN A 531 -38.38 9.97 47.63
CA GLN A 531 -39.02 9.70 48.92
C GLN A 531 -39.92 8.48 48.79
N SER A 532 -39.73 7.47 49.63
CA SER A 532 -40.85 6.70 50.17
C SER A 532 -40.46 6.01 51.47
N THR A 533 -41.42 6.08 52.38
CA THR A 533 -41.46 5.64 53.78
C THR A 533 -41.25 4.14 53.96
N CYS A 534 -40.36 3.75 54.88
CA CYS A 534 -40.35 2.39 55.45
C CYS A 534 -41.36 2.28 56.59
N PRO A 535 -41.95 1.08 56.77
CA PRO A 535 -41.94 0.47 58.09
C PRO A 535 -41.25 -0.90 58.08
N SER A 536 -40.67 -1.20 59.23
CA SER A 536 -39.95 -2.40 59.64
C SER A 536 -40.70 -3.72 59.44
N ALA A 537 -40.01 -4.73 58.90
CA ALA A 537 -40.25 -6.13 59.24
C ALA A 537 -39.01 -7.00 58.93
N THR A 538 -38.68 -7.84 59.91
CA THR A 538 -37.71 -8.94 59.90
C THR A 538 -38.04 -10.05 58.89
N TRP A 539 -37.04 -10.91 58.58
CA TRP A 539 -37.08 -12.38 58.37
C TRP A 539 -36.18 -12.91 57.23
N TYR A 540 -35.19 -13.72 57.64
CA TYR A 540 -34.62 -14.96 57.07
C TYR A 540 -34.25 -15.18 55.57
N SER A 541 -32.99 -15.61 55.42
CA SER A 541 -32.46 -16.78 54.68
C SER A 541 -32.24 -16.79 53.15
N SER A 542 -30.98 -17.16 52.84
CA SER A 542 -30.49 -18.08 51.80
C SER A 542 -30.33 -17.59 50.36
N CYS A 543 -29.07 -17.66 49.89
CA CYS A 543 -28.58 -18.65 48.92
C CYS A 543 -27.63 -18.04 47.88
N SER A 544 -26.47 -18.67 47.81
CA SER A 544 -25.32 -18.47 46.94
C SER A 544 -25.56 -18.87 45.49
N GLN A 545 -24.85 -18.23 44.54
CA GLN A 545 -24.09 -18.96 43.52
C GLN A 545 -23.02 -18.06 42.88
N GLN A 546 -21.75 -18.36 43.19
CA GLN A 546 -20.57 -17.89 42.48
C GLN A 546 -20.26 -18.85 41.32
N VAL A 547 -19.98 -18.29 40.15
CA VAL A 547 -19.50 -19.01 38.97
C VAL A 547 -17.99 -19.22 39.09
N THR A 548 -17.54 -20.48 39.11
CA THR A 548 -16.12 -20.87 39.13
C THR A 548 -15.59 -21.10 37.72
N LEU A 549 -14.53 -20.37 37.35
CA LEU A 549 -13.62 -20.71 36.24
C LEU A 549 -12.56 -21.71 36.75
N ALA A 550 -12.47 -22.88 36.13
CA ALA A 550 -11.39 -23.84 36.38
C ALA A 550 -10.33 -23.75 35.28
N ALA A 551 -9.10 -23.37 35.66
CA ALA A 551 -7.90 -23.47 34.85
C ALA A 551 -7.12 -24.73 35.28
N TRP A 552 -6.92 -25.69 34.37
CA TRP A 552 -6.07 -26.85 34.61
C TRP A 552 -4.63 -26.56 34.18
N LYS A 553 -3.68 -26.84 35.07
CA LYS A 553 -2.24 -26.66 34.91
C LYS A 553 -1.58 -27.99 35.26
N GLU A 554 -1.08 -28.73 34.27
CA GLU A 554 -0.37 -29.99 34.49
C GLU A 554 1.03 -29.74 35.06
N LYS A 555 1.35 -30.45 36.15
CA LYS A 555 2.70 -30.67 36.68
C LYS A 555 3.19 -32.01 36.13
N VAL A 556 4.31 -32.01 35.42
CA VAL A 556 5.03 -33.23 35.04
C VAL A 556 6.05 -33.54 36.15
N SER A 557 5.89 -34.67 36.82
CA SER A 557 6.87 -35.27 37.72
C SER A 557 7.56 -36.45 37.03
N THR A 558 8.89 -36.41 37.02
CA THR A 558 9.81 -37.40 36.46
C THR A 558 10.13 -38.49 37.49
N GLU A 559 9.81 -39.75 37.20
CA GLU A 559 10.47 -40.94 37.75
C GLU A 559 10.26 -42.13 36.80
N PRO A 560 11.27 -43.00 36.55
CA PRO A 560 11.18 -44.10 35.59
C PRO A 560 10.84 -45.43 36.27
N PRO A 561 10.18 -46.39 35.60
CA PRO A 561 10.13 -47.78 36.06
C PRO A 561 10.98 -48.74 35.18
N PRO A 562 11.27 -49.96 35.69
CA PRO A 562 12.43 -50.75 35.30
C PRO A 562 12.18 -51.75 34.17
N THR A 563 13.29 -52.28 33.65
CA THR A 563 13.42 -53.32 32.64
C THR A 563 12.80 -54.67 33.04
N LEU A 564 12.04 -55.29 32.13
CA LEU A 564 11.87 -56.75 32.05
C LEU A 564 11.61 -57.20 30.61
N SER A 565 12.21 -58.35 30.31
CA SER A 565 12.44 -59.01 29.03
C SER A 565 11.19 -59.53 28.29
N GLY A 566 11.29 -59.64 26.95
CA GLY A 566 10.82 -60.86 26.27
C GLY A 566 9.97 -60.68 24.99
N SER A 567 10.58 -61.10 23.88
CA SER A 567 9.98 -61.66 22.66
C SER A 567 9.47 -60.73 21.55
N ARG A 568 9.96 -61.07 20.34
CA ARG A 568 9.79 -60.43 19.03
C ARG A 568 8.42 -60.73 18.45
N HIS A 569 7.83 -59.78 17.71
CA HIS A 569 7.30 -60.04 16.37
C HIS A 569 7.32 -58.77 15.52
N ARG A 570 7.86 -58.90 14.29
CA ARG A 570 7.87 -57.89 13.22
C ARG A 570 6.46 -57.67 12.71
N CYS A 571 6.08 -56.43 12.44
CA CYS A 571 5.27 -56.09 11.27
C CYS A 571 5.62 -54.69 10.71
N SER A 572 5.65 -54.69 9.39
CA SER A 572 5.91 -53.68 8.37
C SER A 572 5.35 -52.27 8.57
N SER A 573 6.17 -51.33 8.09
CA SER A 573 5.92 -49.95 7.64
C SER A 573 4.74 -49.76 6.67
N ILE A 574 4.03 -48.62 6.79
CA ILE A 574 3.45 -47.75 5.73
C ILE A 574 2.98 -46.42 6.40
N PRO A 575 3.00 -45.26 5.71
CA PRO A 575 3.36 -43.97 6.29
C PRO A 575 2.18 -43.10 6.78
N SER A 576 2.53 -42.17 7.67
CA SER A 576 1.68 -41.12 8.23
C SER A 576 1.25 -40.09 7.17
N HIS A 577 -0.05 -39.94 6.95
CA HIS A 577 -0.64 -38.77 6.31
C HIS A 577 -0.69 -37.61 7.30
N SER A 578 0.03 -36.52 6.97
CA SER A 578 -0.05 -35.23 7.64
C SER A 578 -1.30 -34.46 7.18
N CYS A 579 -2.06 -33.91 8.14
CA CYS A 579 -3.10 -32.92 7.89
C CYS A 579 -2.45 -31.59 7.45
N PRO A 580 -2.97 -30.86 6.44
CA PRO A 580 -2.52 -29.51 6.16
C PRO A 580 -3.26 -28.52 7.07
N GLY A 581 -2.48 -27.68 7.76
CA GLY A 581 -2.96 -26.50 8.47
C GLY A 581 -3.52 -25.46 7.49
N SER A 582 -4.51 -24.71 7.97
CA SER A 582 -5.18 -23.60 7.28
C SER A 582 -4.19 -22.45 7.01
N HIS A 583 -3.85 -22.22 5.74
CA HIS A 583 -3.04 -21.10 5.27
C HIS A 583 -3.90 -20.15 4.43
N VAL A 584 -4.09 -18.93 4.92
CA VAL A 584 -4.82 -17.86 4.22
C VAL A 584 -3.80 -16.95 3.54
N GLY A 585 -3.64 -17.14 2.22
CA GLY A 585 -3.00 -16.17 1.34
C GLY A 585 -3.98 -15.01 1.08
N MET A 586 -3.50 -13.78 1.21
CA MET A 586 -4.30 -12.57 0.99
C MET A 586 -3.69 -11.79 -0.18
N LEU A 587 -4.53 -11.30 -1.08
CA LEU A 587 -4.16 -10.43 -2.19
C LEU A 587 -4.62 -9.01 -1.84
N VAL A 588 -3.75 -8.02 -2.00
CA VAL A 588 -4.00 -6.61 -1.64
C VAL A 588 -3.87 -5.72 -2.85
#